data_AF-W2M3E4-F1
#
_entry.id   AF-W2M3E4-F1
#
_cell.length_a   1.000
_cell.length_b   1.000
_cell.length_c   1.000
_cell.angle_alpha   90.00
_cell.angle_beta   90.00
_cell.angle_gamma   90.00
#
_symmetry.space_group_name_H-M   'P 1'
#
loop_
_entity.id
_entity.type
_entity.pdbx_description
1 polymer ?
#
loop_
_entity_poly.entity_id
_entity_poly.type
_entity_poly.pdbx_seq_one_letter_code
_entity_poly.pdbx_strand_id
1 'polypeptide(L)'
;MRSVLTKYRPGMTLPTRQELATSLLDSVYAEELMEVMDILRGQGYVAIVSDGWSDPNSESVTNFMIVSLLIRTIFWSSTRSRDKQHTGEYIATVMATVIEKVERVAGKGSVCAVVTDNASNMRK
;
A
#
# COMPACT_ATOMS: atom_id res chain seq x y z
N MET A 1 -14.50 -1.35 -21.21
CA MET A 1 -15.05 -1.97 -19.97
C MET A 1 -16.58 -2.04 -20.00
N ARG A 2 -17.33 -0.94 -20.14
CA ARG A 2 -18.81 -0.99 -20.30
C ARG A 2 -19.29 -1.88 -21.45
N SER A 3 -18.71 -1.72 -22.64
CA SER A 3 -19.04 -2.53 -23.83
C SER A 3 -18.77 -4.03 -23.66
N VAL A 4 -17.84 -4.40 -22.78
CA VAL A 4 -17.52 -5.80 -22.48
C VAL A 4 -18.59 -6.39 -21.57
N LEU A 5 -18.98 -5.67 -20.51
CA LEU A 5 -19.97 -6.13 -19.55
C LEU A 5 -21.37 -6.24 -20.17
N THR A 6 -21.77 -5.26 -21.00
CA THR A 6 -23.08 -5.29 -21.67
C THR A 6 -23.15 -6.31 -22.79
N LYS A 7 -22.02 -6.71 -23.39
CA LYS A 7 -21.98 -7.78 -24.40
C LYS A 7 -22.35 -9.15 -23.83
N TYR A 8 -21.92 -9.45 -22.60
CA TYR A 8 -22.18 -10.75 -21.96
C TYR A 8 -23.43 -10.75 -21.07
N ARG A 9 -23.89 -9.57 -20.62
CA ARG A 9 -25.13 -9.40 -19.84
C ARG A 9 -25.91 -8.16 -20.34
N PRO A 10 -26.65 -8.26 -21.44
CA PRO A 10 -27.31 -7.10 -22.08
C PRO A 10 -28.34 -6.35 -21.21
N GLY A 11 -28.93 -7.03 -20.22
CA GLY A 11 -29.91 -6.44 -19.28
C GLY A 11 -29.32 -5.92 -17.97
N MET A 12 -27.99 -5.91 -17.81
CA MET A 12 -27.37 -5.44 -16.57
C MET A 12 -27.38 -3.90 -16.50
N THR A 13 -27.99 -3.36 -15.45
CA THR A 13 -27.81 -1.94 -15.08
C THR A 13 -26.39 -1.78 -14.54
N LEU A 14 -25.55 -1.05 -15.28
CA LEU A 14 -24.19 -0.78 -14.84
C LEU A 14 -24.18 0.33 -13.80
N PRO A 15 -23.31 0.24 -12.78
CA PRO A 15 -23.11 1.35 -11.87
C PRO A 15 -22.60 2.59 -12.62
N THR A 16 -22.94 3.73 -12.06
CA THR A 16 -22.40 5.02 -12.48
C THR A 16 -20.92 5.10 -12.12
N ARG A 17 -20.20 6.01 -12.79
CA ARG A 17 -18.81 6.30 -12.47
C ARG A 17 -18.66 6.75 -11.00
N GLN A 18 -19.65 7.46 -10.48
CA GLN A 18 -19.64 7.94 -9.09
C GLN A 18 -19.76 6.77 -8.12
N GLU A 19 -20.75 5.89 -8.30
CA GLU A 19 -20.91 4.70 -7.45
C GLU A 19 -19.66 3.81 -7.47
N LEU A 20 -19.03 3.64 -8.64
CA LEU A 20 -17.78 2.89 -8.78
C LEU A 20 -16.60 3.54 -8.05
N ALA A 21 -16.55 4.87 -7.97
CA ALA A 21 -15.44 5.60 -7.37
C ALA A 21 -15.66 5.94 -5.88
N THR A 22 -16.84 5.66 -5.34
CA THR A 22 -17.19 5.90 -3.94
C THR A 22 -17.76 4.63 -3.33
N SER A 23 -19.08 4.51 -3.21
CA SER A 23 -19.75 3.51 -2.38
C SER A 23 -19.32 2.07 -2.67
N LEU A 24 -19.19 1.69 -3.96
CA LEU A 24 -18.76 0.35 -4.32
C LEU A 24 -17.28 0.13 -4.00
N LEU A 25 -16.42 1.09 -4.32
CA LEU A 25 -14.99 1.00 -4.02
C LEU A 25 -14.73 0.99 -2.51
N ASP A 26 -15.39 1.87 -1.76
CA ASP A 26 -15.26 1.97 -0.31
C ASP A 26 -15.70 0.68 0.38
N SER A 27 -16.82 0.08 -0.09
CA SER A 27 -17.33 -1.17 0.47
C SER A 27 -16.36 -2.34 0.26
N VAL A 28 -15.89 -2.55 -0.97
CA VAL A 28 -14.93 -3.62 -1.29
C VAL A 28 -13.60 -3.36 -0.60
N TYR A 29 -13.13 -2.11 -0.60
CA TYR A 29 -11.89 -1.75 0.09
C TYR A 29 -11.96 -2.07 1.58
N ALA A 30 -13.07 -1.77 2.26
CA ALA A 30 -13.23 -2.08 3.68
C ALA A 30 -13.23 -3.59 3.94
N GLU A 31 -13.91 -4.38 3.10
CA GLU A 31 -13.93 -5.84 3.18
C GLU A 31 -12.53 -6.44 3.01
N GLU A 32 -11.84 -6.08 1.93
CA GLU A 32 -10.48 -6.53 1.62
C GLU A 32 -9.48 -6.08 2.69
N LEU A 33 -9.63 -4.86 3.22
CA LEU A 33 -8.76 -4.35 4.28
C LEU A 33 -8.91 -5.16 5.57
N MET A 34 -10.13 -5.57 5.93
CA MET A 34 -10.35 -6.42 7.10
C MET A 34 -9.69 -7.79 6.92
N GLU A 35 -9.82 -8.42 5.76
CA GLU A 35 -9.18 -9.70 5.45
C GLU A 35 -7.64 -9.58 5.54
N VAL A 36 -7.08 -8.52 4.94
CA VAL A 36 -5.64 -8.23 5.02
C VAL A 36 -5.18 -8.03 6.47
N MET A 37 -5.97 -7.32 7.28
CA MET A 37 -5.66 -7.12 8.70
C MET A 37 -5.67 -8.43 9.49
N ASP A 38 -6.62 -9.33 9.22
CA ASP A 38 -6.67 -10.66 9.84
C ASP A 38 -5.49 -11.53 9.44
N ILE A 39 -5.10 -11.51 8.17
CA ILE A 39 -3.91 -12.20 7.68
C ILE A 39 -2.66 -11.69 8.42
N LEU A 40 -2.52 -10.36 8.56
CA LEU A 40 -1.38 -9.73 9.22
C LEU A 40 -1.32 -10.01 10.73
N ARG A 41 -2.47 -10.02 11.42
CA ARG A 41 -2.57 -10.39 12.84
C ARG A 41 -2.01 -11.78 13.14
N GLY A 42 -2.11 -12.70 12.17
CA GLY A 42 -1.59 -14.06 12.29
C GLY A 42 -0.07 -14.19 12.07
N GLN A 43 0.63 -13.12 11.70
CA GLN A 43 2.05 -13.18 11.38
C GLN A 43 2.92 -12.88 12.61
N GLY A 44 3.82 -13.80 12.96
CA GLY A 44 4.78 -13.56 14.04
C GLY A 44 5.87 -12.54 13.67
N TYR A 45 6.34 -12.59 12.41
CA TYR A 45 7.34 -11.66 11.89
C TYR A 45 7.00 -11.24 10.46
N VAL A 46 7.21 -9.96 10.17
CA VAL A 46 7.01 -9.37 8.85
C VAL A 46 8.20 -8.50 8.49
N ALA A 47 8.48 -8.36 7.21
CA ALA A 47 9.41 -7.36 6.70
C ALA A 47 8.68 -6.34 5.82
N ILE A 48 9.18 -5.12 5.80
CA ILE A 48 8.69 -4.05 4.93
C ILE A 48 9.67 -3.91 3.79
N VAL A 49 9.16 -3.93 2.56
CA VAL A 49 9.93 -3.62 1.36
C VAL A 49 9.45 -2.29 0.82
N SER A 50 10.36 -1.33 0.62
CA SER A 50 10.05 -0.04 0.02
C SER A 50 10.76 0.16 -1.30
N ASP A 51 10.04 0.73 -2.26
CA ASP A 51 10.55 1.09 -3.58
C ASP A 51 10.19 2.55 -3.88
N GLY A 52 11.21 3.37 -4.10
CA GLY A 52 11.06 4.79 -4.41
C GLY A 52 11.29 5.04 -5.89
N TRP A 53 10.39 5.78 -6.54
CA TRP A 53 10.62 6.28 -7.89
C TRP A 53 10.19 7.73 -8.02
N SER A 54 10.86 8.46 -8.92
CA SER A 54 10.49 9.82 -9.30
C SER A 54 9.79 9.77 -10.65
N ASP A 55 8.65 10.43 -10.77
CA ASP A 55 7.99 10.62 -12.05
C ASP A 55 8.75 11.65 -12.92
N PRO A 56 8.44 11.77 -14.23
CA PRO A 56 9.05 12.77 -15.10
C PRO A 56 8.82 14.24 -14.66
N ASN A 57 7.87 14.49 -13.76
CA ASN A 57 7.59 15.81 -13.18
C ASN A 57 8.35 16.03 -11.85
N SER A 58 9.27 15.14 -11.48
CA SER A 58 10.01 15.15 -10.21
C SER A 58 9.14 14.95 -8.97
N GLU A 59 7.93 14.41 -9.09
CA GLU A 59 7.17 13.94 -7.93
C GLU A 59 7.75 12.61 -7.44
N SER A 60 8.07 12.53 -6.14
CA SER A 60 8.49 11.27 -5.51
C SER A 60 7.29 10.42 -5.17
N VAL A 61 7.36 9.14 -5.49
CA VAL A 61 6.44 8.13 -5.02
C VAL A 61 7.22 7.03 -4.31
N THR A 62 6.84 6.74 -3.07
CA THR A 62 7.40 5.61 -2.32
C THR A 62 6.31 4.60 -2.04
N ASN A 63 6.50 3.38 -2.52
CA ASN A 63 5.62 2.26 -2.27
C ASN A 63 6.12 1.46 -1.07
N PHE A 64 5.20 0.93 -0.28
CA PHE A 64 5.46 0.06 0.85
C PHE A 64 4.71 -1.25 0.68
N MET A 65 5.46 -2.35 0.71
CA MET A 65 4.95 -3.71 0.63
C MET A 65 5.27 -4.42 1.94
N ILE A 66 4.33 -5.25 2.41
CA ILE A 66 4.59 -6.15 3.54
C ILE A 66 4.83 -7.55 2.99
N VAL A 67 5.91 -8.17 3.43
CA VAL A 67 6.26 -9.55 3.10
C VAL A 67 6.39 -10.36 4.38
N SER A 68 5.91 -11.59 4.33
CA SER A 68 6.19 -12.62 5.34
C SER A 68 6.18 -13.99 4.68
N LEU A 69 6.82 -14.98 5.32
CA LEU A 69 7.06 -16.30 4.74
C LEU A 69 5.77 -17.07 4.42
N LEU A 70 4.68 -16.78 5.13
CA LEU A 70 3.44 -17.56 5.09
C LEU A 70 2.32 -16.90 4.28
N ILE A 71 2.55 -15.71 3.73
CA ILE A 71 1.51 -14.92 3.05
C ILE A 71 2.00 -14.40 1.72
N ARG A 72 1.04 -14.05 0.84
CA ARG A 72 1.35 -13.28 -0.36
C ARG A 72 1.76 -11.88 0.05
N THR A 73 2.63 -11.27 -0.76
CA THR A 73 3.02 -9.88 -0.57
C THR A 73 1.79 -8.97 -0.58
N ILE A 74 1.67 -8.12 0.43
CA ILE A 74 0.59 -7.15 0.57
C ILE A 74 1.10 -5.79 0.14
N PHE A 75 0.40 -5.14 -0.78
CA PHE A 75 0.60 -3.71 -1.00
C PHE A 75 -0.04 -2.95 0.17
N TRP A 76 0.80 -2.29 0.98
CA TRP A 76 0.33 -1.62 2.18
C TRP A 76 -0.08 -0.19 1.91
N SER A 77 0.79 0.57 1.25
CA SER A 77 0.53 1.97 0.94
C SER A 77 1.48 2.50 -0.12
N SER A 78 1.11 3.64 -0.70
CA SER A 78 1.99 4.47 -1.51
C SER A 78 1.89 5.90 -1.03
N THR A 79 3.04 6.55 -0.85
CA THR A 79 3.12 7.93 -0.41
C THR A 79 3.69 8.79 -1.52
N ARG A 80 3.03 9.92 -1.77
CA ARG A 80 3.50 10.94 -2.70
C ARG A 80 4.17 12.06 -1.92
N SER A 81 5.44 12.29 -2.19
CA SER A 81 6.18 13.43 -1.65
C SER A 81 6.38 14.42 -2.80
N ARG A 82 5.71 15.57 -2.70
CA ARG A 82 6.02 16.74 -3.55
C ARG A 82 7.41 17.28 -3.20
N ASP A 83 7.79 18.43 -3.76
CA ASP A 83 9.03 19.21 -3.55
C ASP A 83 9.56 19.32 -2.11
N LYS A 84 8.76 18.99 -1.10
CA LYS A 84 9.19 18.83 0.29
C LYS A 84 9.95 17.52 0.47
N GLN A 85 11.14 17.53 -0.11
CA GLN A 85 12.37 16.96 0.42
C GLN A 85 12.42 15.43 0.48
N HIS A 86 13.04 14.89 -0.58
CA HIS A 86 13.78 13.63 -0.57
C HIS A 86 14.98 13.69 0.41
N THR A 87 14.78 14.10 1.65
CA THR A 87 15.81 14.00 2.67
C THR A 87 15.70 12.61 3.32
N GLY A 88 16.83 12.05 3.74
CA GLY A 88 16.81 10.76 4.44
C GLY A 88 15.98 10.83 5.71
N GLU A 89 15.97 11.97 6.39
CA GLU A 89 15.21 12.24 7.60
C GLU A 89 13.69 12.16 7.37
N TYR A 90 13.20 12.72 6.25
CA TYR A 90 11.79 12.64 5.91
C TYR A 90 11.39 11.19 5.61
N ILE A 91 12.18 10.49 4.81
CA ILE A 91 11.95 9.08 4.47
C ILE A 91 11.96 8.22 5.72
N ALA A 92 12.92 8.43 6.63
CA ALA A 92 12.99 7.74 7.91
C ALA A 92 11.74 7.98 8.77
N THR A 93 11.21 9.21 8.77
CA THR A 93 9.96 9.55 9.47
C THR A 93 8.74 8.83 8.88
N VAL A 94 8.65 8.80 7.54
CA VAL A 94 7.59 8.05 6.83
C VAL A 94 7.71 6.56 7.15
N MET A 95 8.93 6.00 7.07
CA MET A 95 9.18 4.59 7.38
C MET A 95 8.81 4.25 8.82
N ALA A 96 9.19 5.08 9.80
CA ALA A 96 8.81 4.91 11.21
C ALA A 96 7.28 4.89 11.38
N THR A 97 6.57 5.78 10.68
CA THR A 97 5.10 5.82 10.68
C THR A 97 4.51 4.55 10.07
N VAL A 98 5.11 4.01 9.01
CA VAL A 98 4.66 2.76 8.37
C VAL A 98 4.89 1.58 9.32
N ILE A 99 6.08 1.47 9.93
CA ILE A 99 6.40 0.45 10.94
C ILE A 99 5.36 0.47 12.06
N GLU A 100 5.10 1.64 12.65
CA GLU A 100 4.14 1.78 13.74
C GLU A 100 2.74 1.29 13.32
N LYS A 101 2.29 1.67 12.13
CA LYS A 101 0.97 1.26 11.63
C LYS A 101 0.88 -0.25 11.39
N VAL A 102 1.95 -0.87 10.87
CA VAL A 102 2.01 -2.32 10.66
C VAL A 102 2.02 -3.06 11.99
N GLU A 103 2.85 -2.63 12.94
CA GLU A 103 2.93 -3.24 14.28
C GLU A 103 1.66 -3.09 15.11
N ARG A 104 0.87 -2.02 14.89
CA ARG A 104 -0.47 -1.90 15.49
C ARG A 104 -1.42 -3.01 15.06
N VAL A 105 -1.20 -3.62 13.89
CA VAL A 105 -2.02 -4.72 13.36
C VAL A 105 -1.36 -6.08 13.63
N ALA A 106 -0.09 -6.25 13.25
CA ALA A 106 0.62 -7.53 13.35
C ALA A 106 1.20 -7.82 14.75
N GLY A 107 1.24 -6.82 15.64
CA GLY A 107 1.81 -6.93 16.99
C GLY A 107 3.09 -6.12 17.15
N LYS A 108 3.29 -5.57 18.36
CA LYS A 108 4.49 -4.76 18.66
C LYS A 108 5.76 -5.60 18.51
N GLY A 109 6.75 -5.08 17.78
CA GLY A 109 8.01 -5.78 17.48
C GLY A 109 7.90 -6.85 16.40
N SER A 110 6.79 -6.92 15.65
CA SER A 110 6.62 -7.89 14.55
C SER A 110 7.46 -7.53 13.33
N VAL A 111 7.82 -6.25 13.14
CA VAL A 111 8.63 -5.83 11.98
C VAL A 111 10.09 -6.18 12.25
N CYS A 112 10.60 -7.20 11.57
CA CYS A 112 11.96 -7.71 11.78
C CYS A 112 12.99 -7.17 10.78
N ALA A 113 12.55 -6.61 9.65
CA ALA A 113 13.43 -6.05 8.63
C ALA A 113 12.73 -4.96 7.81
N VAL A 114 13.54 -4.02 7.31
CA VAL A 114 13.17 -3.06 6.29
C VAL A 114 14.16 -3.22 5.12
N VAL A 115 13.62 -3.40 3.92
CA VAL A 115 14.40 -3.51 2.68
C VAL A 115 14.07 -2.30 1.82
N THR A 116 15.10 -1.55 1.46
CA THR A 116 14.98 -0.35 0.63
C THR A 116 15.81 -0.50 -0.64
N ASP A 117 15.56 0.35 -1.63
CA ASP A 117 16.53 0.54 -2.70
C ASP A 117 17.85 1.16 -2.18
N ASN A 118 18.85 1.22 -3.06
CA ASN A 118 20.19 1.74 -2.74
C ASN A 118 20.33 3.25 -3.03
N ALA A 119 19.22 3.99 -3.17
CA ALA A 119 19.29 5.43 -3.38
C ALA A 119 19.96 6.13 -2.20
N SER A 120 20.65 7.23 -2.47
CA SER A 120 21.47 7.94 -1.49
C SER A 120 20.71 8.35 -0.23
N ASN A 121 19.43 8.69 -0.36
CA ASN A 121 18.58 9.09 0.74
C ASN A 121 18.03 7.91 1.57
N MET A 122 18.04 6.69 1.03
CA MET A 122 17.65 5.48 1.79
C MET A 122 18.79 4.94 2.65
N ARG A 123 20.03 5.39 2.39
CA ARG A 123 21.24 4.97 3.12
C ARG A 123 21.61 5.88 4.30
N LYS A 124 20.93 7.02 4.43
CA LYS A 124 21.16 8.00 5.50
C LYS A 124 20.28 7.68 6.70
#